data_AF-A0A352WQ99-F1
#
_entry.id   AF-A0A352WQ99-F1
#
_cell.length_a   1.000
_cell.length_b   1.000
_cell.length_c   1.000
_cell.angle_alpha   90.00
_cell.angle_beta   90.00
_cell.angle_gamma   90.00
#
_symmetry.space_group_name_H-M   'P 1'
#
loop_
_entity.id
_entity.type
_entity.pdbx_description
1 polymer ?
#
loop_
_entity_poly.entity_id
_entity_poly.type
_entity_poly.pdbx_seq_one_letter_code
_entity_poly.pdbx_strand_id
1 'polypeptide(L)'
;GDMDAQDSLAIQLDFESNWSGRFFFIEPADGYSIVEVAQRHENILTFPGDGTTCSLDNWNRYASTWKDLHCTEHFFQTASLNANEKRQFNAFEQDELLTAFEAECGAYNPEDDHSLIAVPSPYSPLVVVDCIVLRVRFEGPSGGGENVITLKLANGC
;
A
#
# COMPACT_ATOMS: atom_id res chain seq x y z
N GLY A 1 29.91 8.10 4.17
CA GLY A 1 29.17 7.92 5.43
C GLY A 1 27.76 7.68 5.01
N ASP A 2 27.23 6.53 5.39
CA ASP A 2 25.91 6.00 5.04
C ASP A 2 24.82 7.03 5.36
N MET A 3 24.15 7.57 4.34
CA MET A 3 23.26 8.75 4.43
C MET A 3 21.96 8.52 3.66
N ASP A 4 21.53 7.26 3.54
CA ASP A 4 20.32 6.85 2.80
C ASP A 4 19.19 6.33 3.71
N ALA A 5 19.31 6.50 5.03
CA ALA A 5 18.41 5.85 5.99
C ALA A 5 17.77 6.86 6.95
N GLN A 6 16.82 7.71 6.50
CA GLN A 6 15.76 8.25 7.39
C GLN A 6 14.57 9.06 6.79
N ASP A 7 14.34 9.13 5.47
CA ASP A 7 13.27 9.99 4.92
C ASP A 7 11.89 9.31 4.73
N SER A 8 11.63 8.21 5.45
CA SER A 8 10.35 7.51 5.39
C SER A 8 9.71 7.30 6.77
N LEU A 9 8.44 7.70 6.90
CA LEU A 9 7.61 7.47 8.07
C LEU A 9 6.54 6.41 7.74
N ALA A 10 6.51 5.32 8.48
CA ALA A 10 5.44 4.33 8.37
C ALA A 10 4.46 4.46 9.55
N ILE A 11 3.17 4.63 9.26
CA ILE A 11 2.09 4.67 10.24
C ILE A 11 1.25 3.41 10.03
N GLN A 12 1.25 2.51 11.02
CA GLN A 12 0.39 1.34 11.04
C GLN A 12 -1.02 1.77 11.43
N LEU A 13 -2.01 1.37 10.63
CA LEU A 13 -3.42 1.63 10.91
C LEU A 13 -4.09 0.35 11.39
N ASP A 14 -4.82 0.45 12.50
CA ASP A 14 -5.61 -0.65 13.03
C ASP A 14 -6.67 -1.11 12.03
N PHE A 15 -7.15 -2.35 12.18
CA PHE A 15 -8.24 -2.89 11.36
C PHE A 15 -9.46 -1.95 11.37
N GLU A 16 -10.11 -1.81 10.21
CA GLU A 16 -11.22 -0.87 9.95
C GLU A 16 -10.90 0.63 10.11
N SER A 17 -9.66 1.01 10.44
CA SER A 17 -9.26 2.41 10.47
C SER A 17 -9.46 3.07 9.12
N ASN A 18 -10.35 4.06 9.07
CA ASN A 18 -10.53 4.85 7.85
C ASN A 18 -9.30 5.72 7.62
N TRP A 19 -8.54 5.45 6.57
CA TRP A 19 -7.39 6.25 6.13
C TRP A 19 -7.81 7.45 5.27
N SER A 20 -9.00 7.42 4.66
CA SER A 20 -9.48 8.42 3.71
C SER A 20 -10.07 9.63 4.42
N GLY A 21 -9.89 10.82 3.84
CA GLY A 21 -10.37 12.06 4.44
C GLY A 21 -9.62 12.46 5.72
N ARG A 22 -8.46 11.87 6.00
CA ARG A 22 -7.63 12.25 7.15
C ARG A 22 -6.90 13.55 6.89
N PHE A 23 -6.95 14.44 7.86
CA PHE A 23 -6.24 15.73 7.81
C PHE A 23 -4.83 15.58 8.36
N PHE A 24 -3.89 16.20 7.66
CA PHE A 24 -2.49 16.27 8.04
C PHE A 24 -2.02 17.73 8.03
N PHE A 25 -1.07 18.00 8.91
CA PHE A 25 -0.32 19.24 8.97
C PHE A 25 1.17 18.89 8.95
N ILE A 26 1.95 19.56 8.10
CA ILE A 26 3.41 19.36 8.02
C ILE A 26 4.08 20.70 8.24
N GLU A 27 4.73 20.88 9.38
CA GLU A 27 5.55 22.06 9.62
C GLU A 27 6.89 21.92 8.87
N PRO A 28 7.19 22.76 7.86
CA PRO A 28 8.52 22.78 7.27
C PRO A 28 9.51 23.41 8.26
N ALA A 29 10.75 22.89 8.29
CA ALA A 29 11.82 23.53 9.03
C ALA A 29 12.14 24.92 8.44
N ASP A 30 12.77 25.79 9.23
CA ASP A 30 13.16 27.14 8.78
C ASP A 30 13.96 27.13 7.48
N GLY A 31 13.53 27.95 6.52
CA GLY A 31 14.14 28.05 5.19
C GLY A 31 13.69 26.96 4.21
N TYR A 32 12.83 26.03 4.62
CA TYR A 32 12.20 25.05 3.74
C TYR A 32 10.76 25.43 3.40
N SER A 33 10.30 24.95 2.26
CA SER A 33 8.91 25.11 1.81
C SER A 33 8.41 23.83 1.15
N ILE A 34 7.13 23.53 1.34
CA ILE A 34 6.48 22.39 0.70
C ILE A 34 6.04 22.81 -0.69
N VAL A 35 6.48 22.06 -1.70
CA VAL A 35 6.17 22.32 -3.11
C VAL A 35 4.96 21.51 -3.56
N GLU A 36 4.88 20.26 -3.13
CA GLU A 36 3.85 19.32 -3.58
C GLU A 36 3.56 18.29 -2.51
N VAL A 37 2.29 17.93 -2.34
CA VAL A 37 1.89 16.74 -1.59
C VAL A 37 1.01 15.88 -2.50
N ALA A 38 1.43 14.64 -2.73
CA ALA A 38 0.73 13.71 -3.59
C ALA A 38 0.44 12.39 -2.89
N GLN A 39 -0.63 11.72 -3.30
CA GLN A 39 -1.03 10.41 -2.83
C GLN A 39 -0.97 9.38 -3.96
N ARG A 40 -0.50 8.18 -3.65
CA ARG A 40 -0.83 6.98 -4.43
C ARG A 40 -1.29 5.88 -3.48
N HIS A 41 -1.84 4.82 -4.05
CA HIS A 41 -2.13 3.61 -3.32
C HIS A 41 -1.38 2.44 -3.94
N GLU A 42 -1.13 1.42 -3.14
CA GLU A 42 -0.55 0.18 -3.59
C GLU A 42 -1.46 -0.99 -3.25
N ASN A 43 -1.71 -1.84 -4.25
CA ASN A 43 -2.53 -3.03 -4.09
C ASN A 43 -1.68 -4.29 -4.20
N ILE A 44 -2.08 -5.31 -3.44
CA ILE A 44 -1.47 -6.65 -3.44
C ILE A 44 -2.56 -7.71 -3.62
N LEU A 45 -2.15 -8.96 -3.82
CA LEU A 45 -3.03 -10.10 -3.72
C LEU A 45 -2.98 -10.71 -2.33
N THR A 46 -4.14 -11.09 -1.83
CA THR A 46 -4.32 -11.86 -0.61
C THR A 46 -5.20 -13.07 -0.89
N PHE A 47 -4.97 -14.15 -0.17
CA PHE A 47 -5.70 -15.40 -0.30
C PHE A 47 -6.31 -15.73 1.08
N PRO A 48 -7.60 -15.46 1.26
CA PRO A 48 -8.27 -15.74 2.52
C PRO A 48 -8.47 -17.24 2.70
N GLY A 49 -8.36 -17.69 3.94
CA GLY A 49 -8.84 -18.97 4.44
C GLY A 49 -9.61 -18.77 5.74
N ASP A 50 -10.17 -19.83 6.29
CA ASP A 50 -10.87 -19.80 7.57
C ASP A 50 -9.87 -19.61 8.70
N GLY A 51 -9.79 -18.38 9.22
CA GLY A 51 -8.88 -18.01 10.32
C GLY A 51 -7.41 -17.94 9.92
N THR A 52 -7.10 -18.00 8.61
CA THR A 52 -5.75 -17.83 8.08
C THR A 52 -5.81 -16.95 6.83
N THR A 53 -4.79 -16.13 6.59
CA THR A 53 -4.67 -15.34 5.36
C THR A 53 -3.22 -15.39 4.91
N CYS A 54 -2.98 -15.59 3.62
CA CYS A 54 -1.68 -15.38 3.01
C CYS A 54 -1.72 -14.17 2.07
N SER A 55 -0.61 -13.47 1.90
CA SER A 55 -0.50 -12.27 1.07
C SER A 55 0.77 -12.32 0.23
N LEU A 56 0.72 -11.79 -1.00
CA LEU A 56 1.92 -11.59 -1.83
C LEU A 56 2.37 -10.14 -1.74
N ASP A 57 3.04 -9.78 -0.63
CA ASP A 57 3.36 -8.39 -0.34
C ASP A 57 4.33 -7.76 -1.34
N ASN A 58 5.22 -8.57 -1.93
CA ASN A 58 6.31 -8.11 -2.79
C ASN A 58 6.16 -8.55 -4.25
N TRP A 59 5.23 -9.44 -4.57
CA TRP A 59 5.06 -9.94 -5.94
C TRP A 59 4.01 -9.14 -6.70
N ASN A 60 4.40 -8.65 -7.88
CA ASN A 60 3.54 -7.95 -8.83
C ASN A 60 2.67 -6.82 -8.23
N ARG A 61 3.15 -6.19 -7.14
CA ARG A 61 2.47 -5.10 -6.46
C ARG A 61 2.06 -4.00 -7.44
N TYR A 62 0.79 -3.65 -7.45
CA TYR A 62 0.29 -2.55 -8.25
C TYR A 62 0.55 -1.23 -7.51
N ALA A 63 1.15 -0.26 -8.18
CA ALA A 63 1.30 1.10 -7.68
C ALA A 63 0.53 2.06 -8.58
N SER A 64 -0.43 2.79 -7.99
CA SER A 64 -1.23 3.75 -8.75
C SER A 64 -0.40 4.96 -9.17
N THR A 65 -0.92 5.72 -10.14
CA THR A 65 -0.40 7.05 -10.43
C THR A 65 -0.53 7.97 -9.22
N TRP A 66 0.37 8.95 -9.13
CA TRP A 66 0.30 10.00 -8.12
C TRP A 66 -0.89 10.94 -8.38
N LYS A 67 -1.64 11.22 -7.33
CA LYS A 67 -2.74 12.19 -7.27
C LYS A 67 -2.32 13.35 -6.39
N ASP A 68 -2.29 14.55 -6.95
CA ASP A 68 -2.05 15.77 -6.17
C ASP A 68 -3.16 15.93 -5.12
N LEU A 69 -2.75 16.16 -3.87
CA LEU A 69 -3.68 16.40 -2.75
C LEU A 69 -3.92 17.88 -2.51
N HIS A 70 -3.15 18.76 -3.17
CA HIS A 70 -3.09 20.20 -2.94
C HIS A 70 -2.78 20.56 -1.49
N CYS A 71 -1.58 21.09 -1.25
CA CYS A 71 -1.19 21.57 0.08
C CYS A 71 -1.45 23.07 0.19
N THR A 72 -2.30 23.48 1.14
CA THR A 72 -2.61 24.89 1.39
C THR A 72 -2.25 25.22 2.84
N GLU A 73 -1.42 26.22 3.06
CA GLU A 73 -0.96 26.63 4.40
C GLU A 73 -0.44 25.43 5.22
N HIS A 74 0.28 24.51 4.57
CA HIS A 74 0.85 23.29 5.17
C HIS A 74 -0.16 22.20 5.57
N PHE A 75 -1.44 22.39 5.25
CA PHE A 75 -2.50 21.42 5.44
C PHE A 75 -2.84 20.70 4.14
N PHE A 76 -3.17 19.41 4.27
CA PHE A 76 -3.76 18.62 3.19
C PHE A 76 -4.63 17.50 3.77
N GLN A 77 -5.40 16.85 2.90
CA GLN A 77 -6.30 15.76 3.26
C GLN A 77 -6.08 14.56 2.33
N THR A 78 -6.09 13.34 2.89
CA THR A 78 -6.02 12.12 2.07
C THR A 78 -7.26 11.96 1.21
N ALA A 79 -7.06 11.55 -0.04
CA ALA A 79 -8.14 11.39 -1.01
C ALA A 79 -8.72 9.98 -0.95
N SER A 80 -10.04 9.82 -1.00
CA SER A 80 -10.67 8.48 -1.07
C SER A 80 -10.36 7.74 -2.38
N LEU A 81 -10.45 6.40 -2.33
CA LEU A 81 -10.43 5.52 -3.51
C LEU A 81 -11.84 5.02 -3.83
N ASN A 82 -12.16 4.96 -5.11
CA ASN A 82 -13.36 4.31 -5.62
C ASN A 82 -13.19 2.78 -5.73
N ALA A 83 -14.30 2.07 -6.00
CA ALA A 83 -14.30 0.60 -6.06
C ALA A 83 -13.46 0.00 -7.19
N ASN A 84 -13.19 0.75 -8.26
CA ASN A 84 -12.32 0.29 -9.34
C ASN A 84 -10.85 0.44 -8.96
N GLU A 85 -10.45 1.58 -8.40
CA GLU A 85 -9.10 1.82 -7.87
C GLU A 85 -8.71 0.74 -6.84
N LYS A 86 -9.61 0.42 -5.90
CA LYS A 86 -9.37 -0.62 -4.88
C LYS A 86 -9.15 -2.04 -5.44
N ARG A 87 -9.56 -2.31 -6.68
CA ARG A 87 -9.46 -3.62 -7.35
C ARG A 87 -8.44 -3.63 -8.48
N GLN A 88 -7.73 -2.52 -8.71
CA GLN A 88 -6.70 -2.47 -9.74
C GLN A 88 -5.54 -3.36 -9.35
N PHE A 89 -5.13 -4.20 -10.30
CA PHE A 89 -3.94 -5.02 -10.17
C PHE A 89 -3.33 -5.23 -11.56
N ASN A 90 -2.05 -5.56 -11.61
CA ASN A 90 -1.39 -5.87 -12.88
C ASN A 90 -1.94 -7.20 -13.42
N ALA A 91 -2.06 -7.32 -14.73
CA ALA A 91 -2.39 -8.60 -15.35
C ALA A 91 -1.28 -9.63 -15.05
N PHE A 92 -1.66 -10.89 -14.90
CA PHE A 92 -0.75 -12.00 -14.65
C PHE A 92 -1.33 -13.28 -15.26
N GLU A 93 -0.46 -14.24 -15.53
CA GLU A 93 -0.86 -15.59 -15.93
C GLU A 93 -1.01 -16.50 -14.70
N GLN A 94 -1.88 -17.52 -14.79
CA GLN A 94 -2.18 -18.39 -13.65
C GLN A 94 -0.94 -19.16 -13.15
N ASP A 95 -0.06 -19.59 -14.06
CA ASP A 95 1.17 -20.32 -13.71
C ASP A 95 2.17 -19.43 -12.95
N GLU A 96 2.21 -18.13 -13.26
CA GLU A 96 3.05 -17.15 -12.54
C GLU A 96 2.51 -16.92 -11.13
N LEU A 97 1.18 -16.80 -11.00
CA LEU A 97 0.52 -16.67 -9.71
C LEU A 97 0.75 -17.90 -8.83
N LEU A 98 0.60 -19.11 -9.39
CA LEU A 98 0.83 -20.35 -8.66
C LEU A 98 2.27 -20.42 -8.13
N THR A 99 3.26 -20.11 -8.98
CA THR A 99 4.67 -20.11 -8.58
C THR A 99 4.94 -19.11 -7.44
N ALA A 100 4.37 -17.91 -7.53
CA ALA A 100 4.52 -16.88 -6.50
C ALA A 100 3.80 -17.26 -5.19
N PHE A 101 2.61 -17.85 -5.29
CA PHE A 101 1.87 -18.39 -4.16
C PHE A 101 2.69 -19.46 -3.45
N GLU A 102 3.22 -20.44 -4.16
CA GLU A 102 3.96 -21.54 -3.54
C GLU A 102 5.26 -21.09 -2.86
N ALA A 103 5.88 -20.03 -3.37
CA ALA A 103 7.07 -19.44 -2.79
C ALA A 103 6.81 -18.73 -1.45
N GLU A 104 5.65 -18.10 -1.29
CA GLU A 104 5.32 -17.27 -0.11
C GLU A 104 4.38 -17.99 0.86
N CYS A 105 3.33 -18.63 0.34
CA CYS A 105 2.25 -19.28 1.09
C CYS A 105 2.49 -20.78 1.32
N GLY A 106 3.47 -21.38 0.64
CA GLY A 106 3.75 -22.81 0.66
C GLY A 106 3.04 -23.58 -0.45
N ALA A 107 3.44 -24.85 -0.62
CA ALA A 107 2.98 -25.70 -1.73
C ALA A 107 1.44 -25.82 -1.76
N TYR A 108 0.87 -25.67 -2.95
CA TYR A 108 -0.56 -25.82 -3.15
C TYR A 108 -0.93 -27.31 -3.19
N ASN A 109 -1.95 -27.71 -2.42
CA ASN A 109 -2.51 -29.06 -2.44
C ASN A 109 -3.96 -29.02 -2.94
N PRO A 110 -4.27 -29.60 -4.11
CA PRO A 110 -5.63 -29.66 -4.64
C PRO A 110 -6.64 -30.39 -3.73
N GLU A 111 -6.18 -31.25 -2.82
CA GLU A 111 -7.06 -31.93 -1.88
C GLU A 111 -7.67 -30.97 -0.84
N ASP A 112 -7.01 -29.84 -0.58
CA ASP A 112 -7.47 -28.86 0.41
C ASP A 112 -8.71 -28.10 -0.05
N ASP A 113 -8.95 -27.99 -1.36
CA ASP A 113 -10.16 -27.39 -1.95
C ASP A 113 -11.44 -28.21 -1.61
N HIS A 114 -11.29 -29.47 -1.19
CA HIS A 114 -12.39 -30.34 -0.77
C HIS A 114 -12.58 -30.39 0.75
N SER A 115 -11.77 -29.65 1.51
CA SER A 115 -11.87 -29.53 2.95
C SER A 115 -13.13 -28.75 3.37
N LEU A 116 -13.63 -29.04 4.58
CA LEU A 116 -14.67 -28.23 5.22
C LEU A 116 -14.12 -26.89 5.76
N ILE A 117 -12.80 -26.77 5.84
CA ILE A 117 -12.09 -25.57 6.29
C ILE A 117 -11.45 -24.96 5.06
N ALA A 118 -11.83 -23.73 4.72
CA ALA A 118 -11.19 -23.01 3.63
C ALA A 118 -9.72 -22.70 4.00
N VAL A 119 -8.80 -22.97 3.09
CA VAL A 119 -7.40 -22.57 3.22
C VAL A 119 -7.06 -21.56 2.12
N PRO A 120 -6.01 -20.73 2.30
CA PRO A 120 -5.50 -19.87 1.24
C PRO A 120 -5.27 -20.67 -0.06
N SER A 121 -5.85 -20.21 -1.16
CA SER A 121 -5.79 -20.89 -2.46
C SER A 121 -5.43 -19.91 -3.58
N PRO A 122 -4.50 -20.26 -4.49
CA PRO A 122 -4.10 -19.42 -5.62
C PRO A 122 -5.22 -19.23 -6.66
N TYR A 123 -6.33 -19.97 -6.54
CA TYR A 123 -7.50 -19.87 -7.43
C TYR A 123 -8.60 -18.95 -6.91
N SER A 124 -8.46 -18.43 -5.68
CA SER A 124 -9.40 -17.46 -5.09
C SER A 124 -8.69 -16.21 -4.55
N PRO A 125 -7.87 -15.51 -5.37
CA PRO A 125 -7.21 -14.29 -4.92
C PRO A 125 -8.21 -13.14 -4.73
N LEU A 126 -7.93 -12.31 -3.74
CA LEU A 126 -8.55 -10.99 -3.56
C LEU A 126 -7.50 -9.90 -3.73
N VAL A 127 -7.86 -8.87 -4.49
CA VAL A 127 -7.07 -7.64 -4.56
C VAL A 127 -7.45 -6.77 -3.37
N VAL A 128 -6.46 -6.35 -2.59
CA VAL A 128 -6.64 -5.44 -1.46
C VAL A 128 -5.69 -4.26 -1.57
N VAL A 129 -6.07 -3.14 -0.97
CA VAL A 129 -5.18 -1.99 -0.79
C VAL A 129 -4.27 -2.30 0.39
N ASP A 130 -2.97 -2.45 0.15
CA ASP A 130 -1.98 -2.69 1.20
C ASP A 130 -1.61 -1.39 1.92
N CYS A 131 -1.41 -0.33 1.15
CA CYS A 131 -0.99 0.94 1.72
C CYS A 131 -1.40 2.16 0.90
N ILE A 132 -1.41 3.29 1.61
CA ILE A 132 -1.49 4.62 1.01
C ILE A 132 -0.15 5.29 1.21
N VAL A 133 0.44 5.75 0.11
CA VAL A 133 1.74 6.41 0.11
C VAL A 133 1.51 7.89 -0.15
N LEU A 134 1.96 8.72 0.78
CA LEU A 134 1.96 10.17 0.70
C LEU A 134 3.39 10.63 0.42
N ARG A 135 3.54 11.47 -0.59
CA ARG A 135 4.81 12.01 -1.02
C ARG A 135 4.81 13.50 -0.81
N VAL A 136 5.83 13.99 -0.12
CA VAL A 136 5.99 15.40 0.23
C VAL A 136 7.27 15.89 -0.42
N ARG A 137 7.14 16.72 -1.45
CA ARG A 137 8.29 17.36 -2.10
C ARG A 137 8.50 18.73 -1.50
N PHE A 138 9.75 19.04 -1.22
CA PHE A 138 10.14 20.29 -0.57
C PHE A 138 11.33 20.92 -1.26
N GLU A 139 11.50 22.22 -1.04
CA GLU A 139 12.65 23.01 -1.46
C GLU A 139 13.23 23.75 -0.26
N GLY A 140 14.55 23.90 -0.23
CA GLY A 140 15.26 24.61 0.82
C GLY A 140 16.61 25.17 0.34
N PRO A 141 17.45 25.66 1.27
CA PRO A 141 18.67 26.40 0.94
C PRO A 141 19.71 25.59 0.16
N SER A 142 19.67 24.25 0.30
CA SER A 142 20.59 23.32 -0.35
C SER A 142 20.01 22.63 -1.59
N GLY A 143 18.79 23.01 -2.01
CA GLY A 143 18.06 22.38 -3.10
C GLY A 143 16.74 21.74 -2.67
N GLY A 144 16.18 20.91 -3.54
CA GLY A 144 14.93 20.18 -3.28
C GLY A 144 15.14 18.74 -2.81
N GLY A 145 14.11 18.18 -2.20
CA GLY A 145 14.07 16.80 -1.72
C GLY A 145 12.65 16.24 -1.66
N GLU A 146 12.55 14.99 -1.23
CA GLU A 146 11.29 14.27 -1.11
C GLU A 146 11.28 13.40 0.14
N ASN A 147 10.18 13.46 0.89
CA ASN A 147 9.90 12.57 2.01
C ASN A 147 8.66 11.73 1.69
N VAL A 148 8.61 10.53 2.27
CA VAL A 148 7.47 9.61 2.09
C VAL A 148 6.83 9.25 3.43
N ILE A 149 5.51 9.35 3.51
CA ILE A 149 4.71 8.84 4.63
C ILE A 149 3.86 7.70 4.09
N THR A 150 4.01 6.51 4.66
CA THR A 150 3.23 5.32 4.28
C THR A 150 2.22 5.01 5.38
N LEU A 151 0.94 5.03 5.03
CA LEU A 151 -0.13 4.50 5.87
C LEU A 151 -0.30 3.01 5.51
N LYS A 152 0.21 2.13 6.37
CA LYS A 152 0.06 0.68 6.22
C LYS A 152 -1.31 0.28 6.74
N LEU A 153 -2.10 -0.35 5.88
CA LEU A 153 -3.44 -0.81 6.22
C LEU A 153 -3.32 -2.23 6.80
N ALA A 154 -3.98 -2.47 7.93
CA ALA A 154 -4.12 -3.85 8.40
C ALA A 154 -4.94 -4.64 7.39
N ASN A 155 -4.30 -5.57 6.69
CA ASN A 155 -4.98 -6.57 5.88
C ASN A 155 -5.58 -7.60 6.85
N GLY A 156 -6.88 -7.49 7.12
CA GLY A 156 -7.59 -8.36 8.04
C GLY A 156 -8.82 -8.98 7.39
N CYS A 157 -8.93 -10.30 7.49
CA CYS A 157 -10.16 -11.02 7.78
C CYS A 157 -9.85 -11.96 8.94
#